data_AF-A0A9Q0UPE2-F1
#
_entry.id   AF-A0A9Q0UPE2-F1
#
_cell.length_a   1.000
_cell.length_b   1.000
_cell.length_c   1.000
_cell.angle_alpha   90.00
_cell.angle_beta   90.00
_cell.angle_gamma   90.00
#
_symmetry.space_group_name_H-M   'P 1'
#
loop_
_entity.id
_entity.type
_entity.pdbx_description
1 polymer ?
#
loop_
_entity_poly.entity_id
_entity_poly.type
_entity_poly.pdbx_seq_one_letter_code
_entity_poly.pdbx_strand_id
1 'polypeptide(L)'
;MPIYVGYHSADVWANKKHFLLNRNGFPLLVSGVPPDAFSETGQLWDSPLYDWKAMEKDGYSWWIRRIRQAQELYDEFRIDHFRGFAGFWAVGPGKSLFDAISRAVGKINIIAEDLGVITEDVVQLRKAIGAPGMAVLQFGFGSDACNPHLPHNHEPNQVVYTGTHDNDTIRGWWDVLKEEEKSNVLKYLSINEENEIQWELIKAAISSVARTAVIPYARYSWIGEFIQNEYSGHPVWKLELEVT
;
A
#
# COMPACT_ATOMS: atom_id res chain seq x y z
N MET A 1 -4.49 -0.53 -7.43
CA MET A 1 -4.72 -1.86 -8.04
C MET A 1 -4.26 -2.92 -7.06
N PRO A 2 -5.18 -3.69 -6.46
CA PRO A 2 -4.84 -4.83 -5.61
C PRO A 2 -3.91 -5.81 -6.34
N ILE A 3 -2.85 -6.34 -5.71
CA ILE A 3 -2.00 -7.34 -6.38
C ILE A 3 -2.82 -8.57 -6.75
N TYR A 4 -3.60 -9.13 -5.82
CA TYR A 4 -4.43 -10.31 -6.04
C TYR A 4 -5.82 -9.95 -6.58
N VAL A 5 -6.54 -10.96 -7.05
CA VAL A 5 -7.94 -10.86 -7.50
C VAL A 5 -8.79 -11.85 -6.71
N GLY A 6 -10.06 -11.54 -6.49
CA GLY A 6 -10.96 -12.42 -5.76
C GLY A 6 -11.16 -13.77 -6.46
N TYR A 7 -11.31 -14.86 -5.69
CA TYR A 7 -11.52 -16.21 -6.24
C TYR A 7 -12.77 -16.28 -7.13
N HIS A 8 -13.89 -15.73 -6.65
CA HIS A 8 -15.15 -15.70 -7.39
C HIS A 8 -15.21 -14.51 -8.37
N SER A 9 -14.29 -14.48 -9.33
CA SER A 9 -14.16 -13.43 -10.34
C SER A 9 -14.10 -14.00 -11.76
N ALA A 10 -14.46 -13.18 -12.74
CA ALA A 10 -14.24 -13.51 -14.14
C ALA A 10 -12.75 -13.69 -14.46
N ASP A 11 -11.88 -12.95 -13.76
CA ASP A 11 -10.42 -13.07 -13.87
C ASP A 11 -9.96 -14.51 -13.61
N VAL A 12 -10.40 -15.11 -12.51
CA VAL A 12 -10.01 -16.49 -12.15
C VAL A 12 -10.79 -17.51 -13.00
N TRP A 13 -12.09 -17.31 -13.19
CA TRP A 13 -12.93 -18.26 -13.93
C TRP A 13 -12.48 -18.46 -15.38
N ALA A 14 -12.16 -17.38 -16.09
CA ALA A 14 -11.74 -17.44 -17.50
C ALA A 14 -10.25 -17.70 -17.69
N ASN A 15 -9.42 -17.50 -16.66
CA ASN A 15 -7.95 -17.59 -16.76
C ASN A 15 -7.34 -18.59 -15.76
N LYS A 16 -8.06 -19.68 -15.43
CA LYS A 16 -7.65 -20.68 -14.42
C LYS A 16 -6.19 -21.12 -14.48
N LYS A 17 -5.62 -21.25 -15.69
CA LYS A 17 -4.21 -21.66 -15.91
C LYS A 17 -3.17 -20.70 -15.32
N HIS A 18 -3.56 -19.47 -15.00
CA HIS A 18 -2.70 -18.44 -14.42
C HIS A 18 -2.72 -18.43 -12.89
N PHE A 19 -3.50 -19.31 -12.26
CA PHE A 19 -3.66 -19.40 -10.82
C PHE A 19 -3.34 -20.81 -10.33
N LEU A 20 -2.86 -20.92 -9.08
CA LEU A 20 -2.56 -22.21 -8.44
C LEU A 20 -3.86 -22.88 -7.97
N LEU A 21 -4.55 -23.54 -8.90
CA LEU A 21 -5.80 -24.25 -8.67
C LEU A 21 -5.63 -25.76 -8.83
N ASN A 22 -6.40 -26.54 -8.07
CA ASN A 22 -6.51 -27.98 -8.28
C ASN A 22 -7.40 -28.31 -9.51
N ARG A 23 -7.51 -29.59 -9.86
CA ARG A 23 -8.29 -30.05 -11.03
C ARG A 23 -9.79 -29.67 -10.96
N ASN A 24 -10.32 -29.48 -9.76
CA ASN A 24 -11.71 -29.07 -9.54
C ASN A 24 -11.87 -27.54 -9.54
N GLY A 25 -10.78 -26.79 -9.72
CA GLY A 25 -10.77 -25.33 -9.75
C GLY A 25 -10.62 -24.66 -8.39
N PHE A 26 -10.43 -25.40 -7.28
CA PHE A 26 -10.24 -24.81 -5.95
C PHE A 26 -8.80 -24.34 -5.73
N PRO A 27 -8.57 -23.25 -4.99
CA PRO A 27 -7.22 -22.78 -4.65
C PRO A 27 -6.40 -23.86 -3.94
N LEU A 28 -5.17 -24.09 -4.41
CA LEU A 28 -4.18 -24.93 -3.72
C LEU A 28 -3.55 -24.18 -2.54
N LEU A 29 -3.35 -22.88 -2.73
CA LEU A 29 -2.80 -21.94 -1.76
C LEU A 29 -3.55 -20.62 -1.91
N VAL A 30 -3.66 -19.89 -0.81
CA VAL A 30 -4.30 -18.57 -0.75
C VAL A 30 -3.35 -17.53 -0.20
N SER A 31 -3.64 -16.28 -0.52
CA SER A 31 -2.89 -15.10 -0.09
C SER A 31 -3.09 -14.78 1.39
N GLY A 32 -2.07 -14.17 1.98
CA GLY A 32 -2.10 -13.59 3.31
C GLY A 32 -0.79 -12.86 3.58
N VAL A 33 -0.60 -12.46 4.83
CA VAL A 33 0.65 -11.94 5.39
C VAL A 33 0.93 -12.64 6.73
N PRO A 34 2.19 -12.82 7.13
CA PRO A 34 2.49 -13.51 8.36
C PRO A 34 2.24 -12.55 9.54
N PRO A 35 2.37 -13.03 10.77
CA PRO A 35 2.50 -12.13 11.91
C PRO A 35 3.60 -11.09 11.70
N ASP A 36 3.35 -9.86 12.14
CA ASP A 36 4.30 -8.76 12.18
C ASP A 36 4.10 -7.90 13.45
N ALA A 37 4.81 -6.78 13.53
CA ALA A 37 4.73 -5.88 14.69
C ALA A 37 3.33 -5.27 14.91
N PHE A 38 2.45 -5.33 13.92
CA PHE A 38 1.10 -4.76 13.94
C PHE A 38 0.00 -5.83 14.05
N SER A 39 0.29 -7.10 13.73
CA SER A 39 -0.63 -8.22 13.89
C SER A 39 0.08 -9.48 14.39
N GLU A 40 -0.28 -9.96 15.59
CA GLU A 40 0.30 -11.18 16.19
C GLU A 40 -0.04 -12.47 15.43
N THR A 41 -1.14 -12.48 14.68
CA THR A 41 -1.62 -13.67 13.95
C THR A 41 -1.44 -13.55 12.43
N GLY A 42 -1.00 -12.39 11.94
CA GLY A 42 -0.95 -12.09 10.52
C GLY A 42 -2.33 -11.88 9.95
N GLN A 43 -2.50 -12.09 8.64
CA GLN A 43 -3.78 -11.94 7.97
C GLN A 43 -3.95 -13.01 6.88
N LEU A 44 -5.16 -13.54 6.75
CA LEU A 44 -5.55 -14.45 5.68
C LEU A 44 -6.56 -13.73 4.78
N TRP A 45 -6.27 -13.64 3.48
CA TRP A 45 -7.06 -12.85 2.53
C TRP A 45 -7.81 -13.69 1.48
N ASP A 46 -7.61 -15.02 1.50
CA ASP A 46 -8.35 -16.01 0.70
C ASP A 46 -8.32 -15.84 -0.84
N SER A 47 -7.52 -14.92 -1.37
CA SER A 47 -7.35 -14.78 -2.81
C SER A 47 -6.43 -15.89 -3.35
N PRO A 48 -6.74 -16.49 -4.51
CA PRO A 48 -5.89 -17.51 -5.10
C PRO A 48 -4.54 -16.93 -5.49
N LEU A 49 -3.47 -17.68 -5.23
CA LEU A 49 -2.13 -17.29 -5.66
C LEU A 49 -1.92 -17.52 -7.16
N TYR A 50 -1.07 -16.69 -7.76
CA TYR A 50 -0.69 -16.79 -9.16
C TYR A 50 0.24 -17.99 -9.41
N ASP A 51 0.04 -18.67 -10.53
CA ASP A 51 1.05 -19.57 -11.08
C ASP A 51 2.02 -18.75 -11.94
N TRP A 52 3.01 -18.14 -11.26
CA TRP A 52 4.01 -17.30 -11.91
C TRP A 52 4.80 -18.03 -12.99
N LYS A 53 5.02 -19.35 -12.84
CA LYS A 53 5.70 -20.17 -13.86
C LYS A 53 4.83 -20.32 -15.11
N ALA A 54 3.52 -20.53 -14.95
CA ALA A 54 2.61 -20.59 -16.08
C ALA A 54 2.46 -19.22 -16.78
N MET A 55 2.43 -18.13 -16.01
CA MET A 55 2.42 -16.77 -16.56
C MET A 55 3.70 -16.44 -17.33
N GLU A 56 4.87 -16.79 -16.80
CA GLU A 56 6.15 -16.56 -17.47
C GLU A 56 6.21 -17.24 -18.85
N LYS A 57 5.68 -18.47 -18.96
CA LYS A 57 5.63 -19.23 -20.23
C LYS A 57 4.84 -18.53 -21.33
N ASP A 58 3.83 -17.73 -21.01
CA ASP A 58 3.06 -16.97 -21.99
C ASP A 58 3.45 -15.49 -22.07
N GLY A 59 4.60 -15.14 -21.49
CA GLY A 59 5.13 -13.79 -21.50
C GLY A 59 4.36 -12.83 -20.61
N TYR A 60 3.74 -13.33 -19.53
CA TYR A 60 2.92 -12.58 -18.58
C TYR A 60 1.70 -11.92 -19.23
N SER A 61 1.07 -12.61 -20.19
CA SER A 61 0.02 -12.03 -21.04
C SER A 61 -1.16 -11.46 -20.25
N TRP A 62 -1.54 -12.12 -19.14
CA TRP A 62 -2.63 -11.68 -18.27
C TRP A 62 -2.33 -10.35 -17.57
N TRP A 63 -1.13 -10.23 -16.96
CA TRP A 63 -0.70 -9.00 -16.31
C TRP A 63 -0.52 -7.85 -17.28
N ILE A 64 0.01 -8.10 -18.49
CA ILE A 64 0.12 -7.09 -19.54
C ILE A 64 -1.25 -6.50 -19.89
N ARG A 65 -2.29 -7.35 -20.05
CA ARG A 65 -3.66 -6.87 -20.32
C ARG A 65 -4.22 -6.07 -19.15
N ARG A 66 -4.00 -6.53 -17.91
CA ARG A 66 -4.46 -5.84 -16.69
C ARG A 66 -3.85 -4.44 -16.57
N ILE A 67 -2.54 -4.33 -16.83
CA ILE A 67 -1.84 -3.04 -16.80
C ILE A 67 -2.30 -2.13 -17.94
N ARG A 68 -2.47 -2.66 -19.16
CA ARG A 68 -3.00 -1.87 -20.28
C ARG A 68 -4.36 -1.26 -19.95
N GLN A 69 -5.26 -2.05 -19.37
CA GLN A 69 -6.57 -1.55 -18.95
C GLN A 69 -6.47 -0.44 -17.90
N ALA A 70 -5.52 -0.54 -16.96
CA ALA A 70 -5.32 0.50 -15.96
C ALA A 70 -4.74 1.79 -16.56
N GLN A 71 -3.86 1.69 -17.56
CA GLN A 71 -3.34 2.85 -18.28
C GLN A 71 -4.40 3.58 -19.12
N GLU A 72 -5.48 2.90 -19.52
CA GLU A 72 -6.62 3.55 -20.17
C GLU A 72 -7.44 4.40 -19.20
N LEU A 73 -7.35 4.13 -17.90
CA LEU A 73 -8.16 4.78 -16.86
C LEU A 73 -7.37 5.78 -16.03
N TYR A 74 -6.07 5.58 -15.85
CA TYR A 74 -5.23 6.31 -14.91
C TYR A 74 -3.87 6.66 -15.50
N ASP A 75 -3.42 7.90 -15.27
CA ASP A 75 -2.07 8.35 -15.63
C ASP A 75 -0.97 7.68 -14.78
N GLU A 76 -1.28 7.45 -13.50
CA GLU A 76 -0.46 6.73 -12.53
C GLU A 76 -1.37 5.89 -11.62
N PHE A 77 -0.89 4.76 -11.15
CA PHE A 77 -1.66 3.92 -10.22
C PHE A 77 -0.76 3.22 -9.20
N ARG A 78 -1.26 3.12 -7.97
CA ARG A 78 -0.64 2.31 -6.91
C ARG A 78 -0.87 0.84 -7.19
N ILE A 79 0.16 0.00 -7.07
CA ILE A 79 -0.04 -1.45 -6.92
C ILE A 79 0.10 -1.79 -5.44
N ASP A 80 -0.99 -2.32 -4.90
CA ASP A 80 -1.13 -2.73 -3.51
C ASP A 80 -0.31 -3.99 -3.23
N HIS A 81 0.27 -4.10 -2.04
CA HIS A 81 1.08 -5.23 -1.61
C HIS A 81 2.21 -5.55 -2.60
N PHE A 82 2.96 -4.52 -3.01
CA PHE A 82 3.99 -4.61 -4.04
C PHE A 82 5.07 -5.65 -3.71
N ARG A 83 5.35 -5.86 -2.41
CA ARG A 83 6.32 -6.87 -1.95
C ARG A 83 6.03 -8.29 -2.46
N GLY A 84 4.76 -8.60 -2.78
CA GLY A 84 4.36 -9.89 -3.36
C GLY A 84 5.01 -10.20 -4.71
N PHE A 85 5.59 -9.21 -5.40
CA PHE A 85 6.36 -9.45 -6.62
C PHE A 85 7.80 -9.90 -6.36
N ALA A 86 8.42 -9.51 -5.23
CA ALA A 86 9.76 -9.96 -4.87
C ALA A 86 9.72 -11.31 -4.14
N GLY A 87 8.84 -11.42 -3.14
CA GLY A 87 8.64 -12.66 -2.41
C GLY A 87 7.73 -12.47 -1.20
N PHE A 88 6.71 -13.31 -1.10
CA PHE A 88 5.96 -13.48 0.14
C PHE A 88 5.24 -14.83 0.18
N TRP A 89 5.56 -15.70 1.15
CA TRP A 89 5.00 -17.07 1.42
C TRP A 89 4.96 -18.05 0.22
N ALA A 90 5.21 -17.55 -0.99
CA ALA A 90 5.47 -18.16 -2.27
C ALA A 90 6.36 -17.19 -3.08
N VAL A 91 7.18 -17.72 -4.00
CA VAL A 91 8.14 -16.94 -4.78
C VAL A 91 7.41 -16.09 -5.83
N GLY A 92 7.63 -14.77 -5.81
CA GLY A 92 7.12 -13.82 -6.82
C GLY A 92 7.95 -13.84 -8.11
N PRO A 93 7.48 -13.22 -9.21
CA PRO A 93 8.16 -13.25 -10.50
C PRO A 93 9.39 -12.32 -10.56
N GLY A 94 9.53 -11.40 -9.61
CA GLY A 94 10.59 -10.40 -9.59
C GLY A 94 10.56 -9.47 -10.81
N LYS A 95 11.75 -9.07 -11.26
CA LYS A 95 11.93 -8.05 -12.31
C LYS A 95 11.45 -8.50 -13.69
N SER A 96 11.44 -9.80 -13.99
CA SER A 96 11.11 -10.32 -15.33
C SER A 96 9.68 -9.97 -15.75
N LEU A 97 8.74 -9.90 -14.81
CA LEU A 97 7.38 -9.40 -15.04
C LEU A 97 7.42 -7.95 -15.54
N PHE A 98 8.08 -7.05 -14.81
CA PHE A 98 8.15 -5.63 -15.16
C PHE A 98 8.88 -5.39 -16.47
N ASP A 99 9.90 -6.19 -16.79
CA ASP A 99 10.58 -6.15 -18.08
C ASP A 99 9.65 -6.56 -19.22
N ALA A 100 8.83 -7.60 -19.03
CA ALA A 100 7.84 -8.02 -20.02
C ALA A 100 6.74 -6.97 -20.23
N ILE A 101 6.28 -6.37 -19.13
CA ILE A 101 5.29 -5.29 -19.19
C ILE A 101 5.88 -4.09 -19.94
N SER A 102 7.09 -3.64 -19.58
CA SER A 102 7.76 -2.50 -20.23
C SER A 102 7.92 -2.72 -21.74
N ARG A 103 8.28 -3.94 -22.18
CA ARG A 103 8.33 -4.31 -23.60
C ARG A 103 6.97 -4.24 -24.30
N ALA A 104 5.89 -4.58 -23.61
CA ALA A 104 4.57 -4.77 -24.22
C ALA A 104 3.69 -3.52 -24.22
N VAL A 105 3.87 -2.62 -23.25
CA VAL A 105 3.04 -1.41 -23.10
C VAL A 105 3.85 -0.12 -22.90
N GLY A 106 5.19 -0.20 -22.90
CA GLY A 106 6.06 0.95 -22.75
C GLY A 106 6.22 1.40 -21.29
N LYS A 107 6.52 2.70 -21.10
CA LYS A 107 6.71 3.28 -19.77
C LYS A 107 5.41 3.23 -18.97
N ILE A 108 5.51 2.82 -17.70
CA ILE A 108 4.39 2.80 -16.77
C ILE A 108 4.77 3.56 -15.51
N ASN A 109 3.84 4.36 -15.02
CA ASN A 109 3.96 5.07 -13.76
C ASN A 109 3.23 4.28 -12.67
N ILE A 110 3.93 3.30 -12.09
CA ILE A 110 3.46 2.55 -10.93
C ILE A 110 4.01 3.17 -9.66
N ILE A 111 3.15 3.34 -8.66
CA ILE A 111 3.57 3.60 -7.28
C ILE A 111 3.57 2.27 -6.54
N ALA A 112 4.70 1.91 -5.92
CA ALA A 112 4.81 0.70 -5.12
C ALA A 112 4.22 0.98 -3.72
N GLU A 113 3.19 0.22 -3.33
CA GLU A 113 2.81 0.13 -1.91
C GLU A 113 3.81 -0.82 -1.23
N ASP A 114 4.81 -0.22 -0.58
CA ASP A 114 5.92 -0.88 0.11
C ASP A 114 5.91 -0.58 1.62
N LEU A 115 4.74 -0.65 2.26
CA LEU A 115 4.59 -0.47 3.71
C LEU A 115 4.82 -1.77 4.48
N GLY A 116 5.02 -1.64 5.80
CA GLY A 116 5.27 -2.76 6.70
C GLY A 116 6.73 -3.21 6.74
N VAL A 117 6.97 -4.46 7.14
CA VAL A 117 8.34 -5.02 7.19
C VAL A 117 8.80 -5.39 5.78
N ILE A 118 9.61 -4.51 5.19
CA ILE A 118 10.14 -4.65 3.84
C ILE A 118 11.56 -5.23 3.88
N THR A 119 11.79 -6.23 3.03
CA THR A 119 13.09 -6.89 2.86
C THR A 119 13.88 -6.24 1.73
N GLU A 120 15.21 -6.36 1.77
CA GLU A 120 16.12 -5.69 0.83
C GLU A 120 15.84 -6.05 -0.64
N ASP A 121 15.40 -7.26 -0.93
CA ASP A 121 15.00 -7.70 -2.27
C ASP A 121 13.79 -6.92 -2.84
N VAL A 122 12.84 -6.53 -1.98
CA VAL A 122 11.70 -5.67 -2.36
C VAL A 122 12.19 -4.27 -2.68
N VAL A 123 13.08 -3.71 -1.86
CA VAL A 123 13.69 -2.39 -2.08
C VAL A 123 14.47 -2.39 -3.41
N GLN A 124 15.28 -3.42 -3.64
CA GLN A 124 16.03 -3.59 -4.89
C GLN A 124 15.12 -3.71 -6.09
N LEU A 125 14.05 -4.51 -6.01
CA LEU A 125 13.07 -4.64 -7.09
C LEU A 125 12.41 -3.29 -7.41
N ARG A 126 11.92 -2.58 -6.39
CA ARG A 126 11.31 -1.26 -6.53
C ARG A 126 12.26 -0.27 -7.22
N LYS A 127 13.49 -0.17 -6.72
CA LYS A 127 14.52 0.73 -7.28
C LYS A 127 14.90 0.33 -8.71
N ALA A 128 15.02 -0.98 -9.00
CA ALA A 128 15.37 -1.48 -10.32
C ALA A 128 14.32 -1.18 -11.40
N ILE A 129 13.04 -1.03 -11.02
CA ILE A 129 11.97 -0.64 -11.94
C ILE A 129 11.68 0.88 -11.92
N GLY A 130 12.38 1.64 -11.08
CA GLY A 130 12.22 3.09 -10.97
C GLY A 130 10.90 3.54 -10.31
N ALA A 131 10.18 2.65 -9.63
CA ALA A 131 8.92 2.98 -9.00
C ALA A 131 9.12 3.79 -7.70
N PRO A 132 8.38 4.88 -7.48
CA PRO A 132 8.35 5.52 -6.17
C PRO A 132 7.74 4.58 -5.12
N GLY A 133 8.33 4.58 -3.93
CA GLY A 133 7.74 3.96 -2.74
C GLY A 133 6.79 4.91 -2.02
N MET A 134 6.30 4.51 -0.85
CA MET A 134 5.43 5.30 0.00
C MET A 134 6.09 5.70 1.32
N ALA A 135 5.75 6.88 1.84
CA ALA A 135 5.98 7.26 3.23
C ALA A 135 4.64 7.66 3.84
N VAL A 136 4.36 7.22 5.07
CA VAL A 136 3.12 7.56 5.78
C VAL A 136 3.49 8.16 7.12
N LEU A 137 3.27 9.47 7.29
CA LEU A 137 3.76 10.23 8.46
C LEU A 137 3.24 9.67 9.78
N GLN A 138 2.00 9.16 9.84
CA GLN A 138 1.44 8.52 11.04
C GLN A 138 2.29 7.33 11.56
N PHE A 139 3.12 6.71 10.73
CA PHE A 139 4.02 5.62 11.13
C PHE A 139 5.42 6.10 11.55
N GLY A 140 5.72 7.39 11.43
CA GLY A 140 7.08 7.93 11.61
C GLY A 140 7.52 8.12 13.06
N PHE A 141 6.60 8.25 14.00
CA PHE A 141 6.90 8.82 15.34
C PHE A 141 6.92 7.79 16.49
N GLY A 142 6.70 6.51 16.18
CA GLY A 142 6.64 5.41 17.16
C GLY A 142 7.95 4.63 17.38
N SER A 143 9.05 5.05 16.74
CA SER A 143 10.35 4.38 16.87
C SER A 143 11.50 5.38 16.93
N ASP A 144 12.66 5.07 16.36
CA ASP A 144 13.85 5.92 16.41
C ASP A 144 13.98 6.86 15.19
N ALA A 145 15.04 7.68 15.19
CA ALA A 145 15.33 8.61 14.11
C ALA A 145 15.65 7.93 12.76
N CYS A 146 15.86 6.62 12.72
CA CYS A 146 16.06 5.87 11.48
C CYS A 146 14.73 5.44 10.83
N ASN A 147 13.58 5.78 11.41
CA ASN A 147 12.28 5.44 10.85
C ASN A 147 12.12 6.04 9.43
N PRO A 148 11.87 5.20 8.40
CA PRO A 148 11.82 5.64 7.01
C PRO A 148 10.62 6.56 6.68
N HIS A 149 9.66 6.67 7.59
CA HIS A 149 8.49 7.54 7.45
C HIS A 149 8.69 8.94 8.07
N LEU A 150 9.87 9.22 8.64
CA LEU A 150 10.22 10.57 9.08
C LEU A 150 10.71 11.42 7.90
N PRO A 151 10.27 12.70 7.78
CA PRO A 151 10.61 13.57 6.65
C PRO A 151 12.07 13.67 6.24
N HIS A 152 13.01 13.61 7.20
CA HIS A 152 14.44 13.69 6.90
C HIS A 152 15.03 12.41 6.27
N ASN A 153 14.30 11.29 6.35
CA ASN A 153 14.67 10.01 5.74
C ASN A 153 13.99 9.77 4.38
N HIS A 154 13.15 10.70 3.92
CA HIS A 154 12.45 10.56 2.64
C HIS A 154 13.41 10.67 1.44
N GLU A 155 13.07 9.98 0.35
CA GLU A 155 13.78 10.05 -0.93
C GLU A 155 12.95 10.86 -1.95
N PRO A 156 13.58 11.55 -2.94
CA PRO A 156 12.82 12.29 -3.97
C PRO A 156 11.85 11.41 -4.78
N ASN A 157 12.21 10.16 -5.09
CA ASN A 157 11.35 9.22 -5.79
C ASN A 157 10.45 8.46 -4.80
N GLN A 158 9.55 9.18 -4.15
CA GLN A 158 8.61 8.67 -3.16
C GLN A 158 7.30 9.46 -3.20
N VAL A 159 6.24 8.85 -2.69
CA VAL A 159 4.96 9.53 -2.44
C VAL A 159 4.74 9.58 -0.92
N VAL A 160 4.66 10.78 -0.37
CA VAL A 160 4.40 10.98 1.07
C VAL A 160 2.92 11.17 1.32
N TYR A 161 2.42 10.55 2.37
CA TYR A 161 1.05 10.61 2.85
C TYR A 161 1.02 11.09 4.29
N THR A 162 0.03 11.88 4.69
CA THR A 162 -0.24 12.07 6.11
C THR A 162 -0.76 10.77 6.73
N GLY A 163 -1.76 10.16 6.08
CA GLY A 163 -2.31 8.83 6.33
C GLY A 163 -2.83 8.24 5.02
N THR A 164 -3.19 6.96 5.00
CA THR A 164 -3.85 6.29 3.88
C THR A 164 -5.34 6.08 4.18
N HIS A 165 -6.05 5.39 3.30
CA HIS A 165 -7.42 4.93 3.56
C HIS A 165 -7.54 3.84 4.64
N ASP A 166 -6.43 3.21 5.02
CA ASP A 166 -6.39 2.19 6.09
C ASP A 166 -6.08 2.81 7.46
N ASN A 167 -5.77 4.11 7.47
CA ASN A 167 -5.44 4.86 8.67
C ASN A 167 -6.65 5.69 9.12
N ASP A 168 -6.71 5.99 10.42
CA ASP A 168 -7.60 7.01 10.92
C ASP A 168 -7.20 8.40 10.35
N THR A 169 -8.13 9.34 10.43
CA THR A 169 -7.87 10.77 10.24
C THR A 169 -6.71 11.24 11.12
N ILE A 170 -6.05 12.34 10.74
CA ILE A 170 -4.95 12.90 11.56
C ILE A 170 -5.45 13.21 12.98
N ARG A 171 -6.71 13.65 13.12
CA ARG A 171 -7.29 13.96 14.43
C ARG A 171 -7.56 12.69 15.25
N GLY A 172 -8.21 11.69 14.66
CA GLY A 172 -8.49 10.42 15.33
C GLY A 172 -7.21 9.71 15.75
N TRP A 173 -6.21 9.64 14.85
CA TRP A 173 -4.86 9.15 15.17
C TRP A 173 -4.25 9.90 16.35
N TRP A 174 -4.30 11.23 16.35
CA TRP A 174 -3.74 12.05 17.42
C TRP A 174 -4.42 11.82 18.78
N ASP A 175 -5.74 11.68 18.78
CA ASP A 175 -6.52 11.53 20.01
C ASP A 175 -6.21 10.20 20.73
N VAL A 176 -5.89 9.13 19.99
CA VAL A 176 -5.55 7.80 20.55
C VAL A 176 -4.04 7.56 20.71
N LEU A 177 -3.19 8.46 20.22
CA LEU A 177 -1.74 8.30 20.25
C LEU A 177 -1.19 8.28 21.69
N LYS A 178 -0.17 7.44 21.95
CA LYS A 178 0.47 7.38 23.28
C LYS A 178 1.20 8.69 23.59
N GLU A 179 1.25 9.08 24.86
CA GLU A 179 1.87 10.35 25.28
C GLU A 179 3.37 10.45 24.91
N GLU A 180 4.10 9.34 24.93
CA GLU A 180 5.50 9.29 24.46
C GLU A 180 5.62 9.64 22.97
N GLU A 181 4.76 9.03 22.14
CA GLU A 181 4.73 9.28 20.70
C GLU A 181 4.24 10.70 20.38
N LYS A 182 3.24 11.21 21.12
CA LYS A 182 2.81 12.62 21.02
C LYS A 182 3.97 13.56 21.31
N SER A 183 4.74 13.33 22.36
CA SER A 183 5.92 14.13 22.69
C SER A 183 6.96 14.11 21.56
N ASN A 184 7.18 12.95 20.94
CA ASN A 184 8.07 12.83 19.78
C ASN A 184 7.56 13.66 18.58
N VAL A 185 6.26 13.62 18.28
CA VAL A 185 5.63 14.41 17.21
C VAL A 185 5.82 15.90 17.46
N LEU A 186 5.47 16.38 18.66
CA LEU A 186 5.56 17.80 19.04
C LEU A 186 7.00 18.30 18.90
N LYS A 187 7.97 17.51 19.40
CA LYS A 187 9.40 17.85 19.34
C LYS A 187 9.91 17.87 17.90
N TYR A 188 9.55 16.87 17.10
CA TYR A 188 10.03 16.73 15.73
C TYR A 188 9.50 17.85 14.82
N LEU A 189 8.20 18.16 14.95
CA LEU A 189 7.52 19.18 14.13
C LEU A 189 7.61 20.59 14.73
N SER A 190 8.24 20.75 15.91
CA SER A 190 8.36 22.02 16.62
C SER A 190 7.00 22.71 16.87
N ILE A 191 5.99 21.90 17.22
CA ILE A 191 4.59 22.35 17.43
C ILE A 191 4.50 23.10 18.77
N ASN A 192 3.84 24.26 18.76
CA ASN A 192 3.48 25.04 19.95
C ASN A 192 1.96 25.05 20.19
N GLU A 193 1.52 25.68 21.29
CA GLU A 193 0.10 25.71 21.69
C GLU A 193 -0.86 26.37 20.67
N GLU A 194 -0.34 27.19 19.75
CA GLU A 194 -1.13 27.84 18.70
C GLU A 194 -1.31 26.96 17.45
N ASN A 195 -0.62 25.81 17.40
CA ASN A 195 -0.61 24.95 16.22
C ASN A 195 -1.63 23.81 16.33
N GLU A 196 -2.33 23.56 15.22
CA GLU A 196 -3.20 22.41 15.07
C GLU A 196 -2.43 21.26 14.40
N ILE A 197 -2.43 20.08 15.03
CA ILE A 197 -1.69 18.90 14.57
C ILE A 197 -1.96 18.54 13.10
N GLN A 198 -3.20 18.73 12.64
CA GLN A 198 -3.60 18.44 11.26
C GLN A 198 -2.79 19.26 10.27
N TRP A 199 -2.67 20.57 10.52
CA TRP A 199 -1.93 21.48 9.64
C TRP A 199 -0.43 21.25 9.72
N GLU A 200 0.11 20.94 10.89
CA GLU A 200 1.54 20.67 11.03
C GLU A 200 1.95 19.37 10.33
N LEU A 201 1.13 18.33 10.39
CA LEU A 201 1.38 17.08 9.64
C LEU A 201 1.24 17.28 8.13
N ILE A 202 0.28 18.10 7.68
CA ILE A 202 0.12 18.48 6.27
C ILE A 202 1.34 19.27 5.78
N LYS A 203 1.80 20.27 6.56
CA LYS A 203 3.01 21.03 6.24
C LYS A 203 4.23 20.11 6.16
N ALA A 204 4.36 19.16 7.07
CA ALA A 204 5.44 18.17 7.04
C ALA A 204 5.41 17.31 5.77
N ALA A 205 4.22 16.89 5.31
CA ALA A 205 4.08 16.16 4.06
C ALA A 205 4.45 17.03 2.83
N ILE A 206 3.98 18.28 2.78
CA ILE A 206 4.23 19.20 1.66
C ILE A 206 5.69 19.69 1.61
N SER A 207 6.35 19.83 2.76
CA SER A 207 7.77 20.24 2.88
C SER A 207 8.77 19.09 2.70
N SER A 208 8.28 17.86 2.61
CA SER A 208 9.07 16.67 2.29
C SER A 208 9.81 16.83 0.95
N VAL A 209 10.94 16.15 0.81
CA VAL A 209 11.66 16.01 -0.47
C VAL A 209 10.96 15.09 -1.47
N ALA A 210 9.96 14.33 -1.02
CA ALA A 210 9.18 13.42 -1.87
C ALA A 210 8.48 14.19 -3.00
N ARG A 211 8.58 13.68 -4.23
CA ARG A 211 8.04 14.34 -5.43
C ARG A 211 6.51 14.54 -5.42
N THR A 212 5.79 13.77 -4.61
CA THR A 212 4.33 13.84 -4.51
C THR A 212 3.92 13.76 -3.04
N ALA A 213 3.09 14.69 -2.60
CA ALA A 213 2.41 14.64 -1.31
C ALA A 213 0.91 14.40 -1.52
N VAL A 214 0.34 13.43 -0.81
CA VAL A 214 -1.08 13.07 -0.89
C VAL A 214 -1.71 13.22 0.48
N ILE A 215 -2.75 14.06 0.56
CA ILE A 215 -3.47 14.33 1.81
C ILE A 215 -4.87 13.74 1.67
N PRO A 216 -5.26 12.73 2.47
CA PRO A 216 -6.62 12.23 2.47
C PRO A 216 -7.61 13.34 2.81
N TYR A 217 -8.71 13.36 2.09
CA TYR A 217 -9.83 14.22 2.43
C TYR A 217 -10.60 13.60 3.60
N ALA A 218 -10.46 14.19 4.78
CA ALA A 218 -11.27 13.89 5.95
C ALA A 218 -11.75 15.21 6.57
N ARG A 219 -12.99 15.28 7.04
CA ARG A 219 -13.56 16.51 7.60
C ARG A 219 -12.83 16.87 8.90
N TYR A 220 -12.16 18.02 8.93
CA TYR A 220 -11.38 18.54 10.06
C TYR A 220 -12.17 18.72 11.37
N SER A 221 -13.51 18.66 11.32
CA SER A 221 -14.42 18.85 12.46
C SER A 221 -15.16 17.57 12.91
N TRP A 222 -14.84 16.40 12.37
CA TRP A 222 -15.48 15.15 12.79
C TRP A 222 -14.67 14.49 13.90
N ILE A 223 -15.25 14.47 15.11
CA ILE A 223 -15.07 13.37 16.05
C ILE A 223 -15.90 12.23 15.45
N GLY A 224 -15.30 11.47 14.54
CA GLY A 224 -15.88 10.28 13.98
C GLY A 224 -14.85 9.20 14.08
N GLU A 225 -15.09 8.22 14.95
CA GLU A 225 -14.43 6.93 14.83
C GLU A 225 -14.48 6.53 13.35
N PHE A 226 -13.32 6.28 12.74
CA PHE A 226 -13.29 5.18 11.80
C PHE A 226 -13.75 3.97 12.61
N ILE A 227 -15.05 3.67 12.58
CA ILE A 227 -15.56 2.44 13.15
C ILE A 227 -15.00 1.34 12.27
N GLN A 228 -13.78 0.90 12.60
CA GLN A 228 -13.33 -0.45 12.33
C GLN A 228 -14.25 -1.33 13.18
N ASN A 229 -15.46 -1.60 12.66
CA ASN A 229 -16.38 -2.50 13.33
C ASN A 229 -15.66 -3.86 13.38
N GLU A 230 -15.23 -4.26 14.57
CA GLU A 230 -14.62 -5.58 14.86
C GLU A 230 -15.55 -6.76 14.57
N TYR A 231 -16.73 -6.52 13.99
CA TYR A 231 -17.60 -7.54 13.46
C TYR A 231 -17.13 -7.93 12.06
N SER A 232 -16.19 -8.89 11.99
CA SER A 232 -15.83 -9.77 10.84
C SER A 232 -14.49 -9.59 10.13
N GLY A 233 -13.60 -8.68 10.56
CA GLY A 233 -12.28 -8.55 9.89
C GLY A 233 -12.37 -8.03 8.45
N HIS A 234 -13.49 -7.40 8.08
CA HIS A 234 -13.68 -6.76 6.78
C HIS A 234 -13.95 -5.26 6.96
N PRO A 235 -13.18 -4.35 6.32
CA PRO A 235 -13.47 -2.93 6.33
C PRO A 235 -14.75 -2.64 5.53
N VAL A 236 -15.72 -1.98 6.17
CA VAL A 236 -16.91 -1.45 5.51
C VAL A 236 -16.59 -0.02 5.03
N TRP A 237 -16.51 0.17 3.72
CA TRP A 237 -16.26 1.48 3.12
C TRP A 237 -17.56 2.28 3.04
N LYS A 238 -17.81 3.16 4.02
CA LYS A 238 -18.92 4.11 3.96
C LYS A 238 -18.42 5.53 4.28
N LEU A 239 -18.39 6.38 3.26
CA LEU A 239 -18.21 7.82 3.40
C LEU A 239 -19.43 8.50 2.77
N GLU A 240 -20.27 9.14 3.59
CA GLU A 240 -21.38 9.96 3.12
C GLU A 240 -20.94 11.43 3.09
N LEU A 241 -21.02 12.05 1.90
CA LEU A 241 -20.71 13.46 1.70
C LEU A 241 -21.99 14.27 1.90
N GLU A 242 -22.17 14.84 3.10
CA GLU A 242 -23.15 15.90 3.32
C GLU A 242 -22.47 17.26 3.18
N VAL A 243 -22.79 17.95 2.10
CA VAL A 243 -22.41 19.36 1.88
C VAL A 243 -23.51 20.22 2.49
N THR A 244 -23.23 20.80 3.66
CA THR A 244 -24.08 21.82 4.30
C THR A 244 -23.52 23.21 4.05
#